data_AF-A0A396S4T6-F1
#
_entry.id   AF-A0A396S4T6-F1
#
_cell.length_a   1.000
_cell.length_b   1.000
_cell.length_c   1.000
_cell.angle_alpha   90.00
_cell.angle_beta   90.00
_cell.angle_gamma   90.00
#
_symmetry.space_group_name_H-M   'P 1'
#
loop_
_entity.id
_entity.type
_entity.pdbx_description
1 polymer ?
#
loop_
_entity_poly.entity_id
_entity_poly.type
_entity_poly.pdbx_seq_one_letter_code
_entity_poly.pdbx_strand_id
1 'polypeptide(L)'
;MIHKLASAPINLVIKIAEKVKEEADREFYDLPTIQQKLIQLQMMYELGDIPEKVFKQQEEELIIRYETAKRLEMEQWEEMAKRRD
;
A
#
# COMPACT_ATOMS: atom_id res chain seq x y z
N MET A 1 19.91 37.40 2.09
CA MET A 1 18.97 36.78 3.07
C MET A 1 17.54 36.62 2.52
N ILE A 2 17.33 36.53 1.20
CA ILE A 2 15.96 36.49 0.60
C ILE A 2 15.67 35.13 -0.08
N HIS A 3 16.70 34.32 -0.28
CA HIS A 3 16.64 33.05 -1.02
C HIS A 3 15.88 31.91 -0.28
N LYS A 4 15.48 32.12 0.99
CA LYS A 4 14.75 31.13 1.80
C LYS A 4 13.23 31.34 1.86
N LEU A 5 12.71 32.47 1.36
CA LEU A 5 11.25 32.73 1.40
C LEU A 5 10.49 32.15 0.20
N ALA A 6 11.14 31.92 -0.94
CA ALA A 6 10.48 31.41 -2.15
C ALA A 6 10.34 29.87 -2.18
N SER A 7 11.09 29.12 -1.37
CA SER A 7 11.03 27.65 -1.31
C SER A 7 10.05 27.12 -0.26
N ALA A 8 9.51 27.99 0.62
CA ALA A 8 8.56 27.61 1.65
C ALA A 8 7.25 26.99 1.11
N PRO A 9 6.64 27.49 0.01
CA PRO A 9 5.44 26.86 -0.56
C PRO A 9 5.76 25.51 -1.21
N ILE A 10 6.92 25.40 -1.87
CA ILE A 10 7.35 24.18 -2.56
C ILE A 10 7.63 23.07 -1.55
N ASN A 11 8.32 23.37 -0.45
CA ASN A 11 8.56 22.40 0.63
C ASN A 11 7.26 21.96 1.32
N LEU A 12 6.25 22.83 1.37
CA LEU A 12 4.93 22.48 1.92
C LEU A 12 4.16 21.54 0.99
N VAL A 13 4.18 21.80 -0.33
CA VAL A 13 3.56 20.93 -1.34
C VAL A 13 4.26 19.58 -1.41
N ILE A 14 5.60 19.53 -1.34
CA ILE A 14 6.36 18.28 -1.27
C ILE A 14 5.95 17.47 -0.04
N LYS A 15 5.86 18.09 1.14
CA LYS A 15 5.42 17.39 2.37
C LYS A 15 3.99 16.88 2.31
N ILE A 16 3.08 17.62 1.67
CA ILE A 16 1.70 17.16 1.46
C ILE A 16 1.69 15.98 0.47
N ALA A 17 2.46 16.06 -0.62
CA ALA A 17 2.60 14.97 -1.56
C ALA A 17 3.25 13.72 -0.93
N GLU A 18 4.27 13.89 -0.08
CA GLU A 18 4.89 12.83 0.72
C GLU A 18 3.87 12.22 1.68
N LYS A 19 3.07 13.03 2.38
CA LYS A 19 2.07 12.54 3.33
C LYS A 19 0.85 11.89 2.67
N VAL A 20 0.44 12.37 1.51
CA VAL A 20 -0.59 11.74 0.68
C VAL A 20 -0.06 10.43 0.10
N LYS A 21 1.20 10.39 -0.32
CA LYS A 21 1.86 9.15 -0.73
C LYS A 21 1.99 8.17 0.44
N GLU A 22 2.34 8.63 1.64
CA GLU A 22 2.39 7.79 2.83
C GLU A 22 1.03 7.20 3.18
N GLU A 23 -0.05 7.97 3.14
CA GLU A 23 -1.40 7.45 3.42
C GLU A 23 -1.97 6.62 2.26
N ALA A 24 -1.67 6.97 1.01
CA ALA A 24 -2.02 6.17 -0.15
C ALA A 24 -1.26 4.85 -0.17
N ASP A 25 0.04 4.85 0.13
CA ASP A 25 0.87 3.64 0.29
C ASP A 25 0.38 2.82 1.49
N ARG A 26 -0.09 3.47 2.57
CA ARG A 26 -0.76 2.80 3.69
C ARG A 26 -2.03 2.10 3.24
N GLU A 27 -2.95 2.77 2.55
CA GLU A 27 -4.21 2.14 2.09
C GLU A 27 -3.98 1.10 0.97
N PHE A 28 -3.00 1.31 0.08
CA PHE A 28 -2.71 0.39 -1.02
C PHE A 28 -1.93 -0.86 -0.58
N TYR A 29 -1.13 -0.77 0.48
CA TYR A 29 -0.33 -1.86 1.03
C TYR A 29 -0.75 -2.27 2.44
N ASP A 30 -1.93 -1.86 2.92
CA ASP A 30 -2.48 -2.34 4.18
C ASP A 30 -2.82 -3.83 4.06
N LEU A 31 -2.02 -4.65 4.73
CA LEU A 31 -2.14 -6.11 4.70
C LEU A 31 -3.55 -6.58 5.12
N PRO A 32 -4.14 -6.10 6.25
CA PRO A 32 -5.53 -6.38 6.61
C PRO A 32 -6.53 -6.09 5.50
N THR A 33 -6.43 -4.92 4.86
CA THR A 33 -7.33 -4.54 3.76
C THR A 33 -7.20 -5.47 2.56
N ILE A 34 -5.98 -5.85 2.16
CA ILE A 34 -5.76 -6.77 1.05
C ILE A 34 -6.32 -8.17 1.39
N GLN A 35 -6.08 -8.65 2.61
CA GLN A 35 -6.63 -9.92 3.10
C GLN A 35 -8.16 -9.92 3.11
N GLN A 36 -8.79 -8.83 3.57
CA GLN A 36 -10.24 -8.70 3.55
C GLN A 36 -10.80 -8.72 2.13
N LYS A 37 -10.14 -8.04 1.18
CA LYS A 37 -10.53 -8.05 -0.24
C LYS A 37 -10.41 -9.45 -0.85
N LEU A 38 -9.37 -10.22 -0.52
CA LEU A 38 -9.22 -11.61 -0.95
C LEU A 38 -10.37 -12.49 -0.44
N ILE A 39 -10.72 -12.36 0.85
CA ILE A 39 -11.86 -13.10 1.44
C ILE A 39 -13.17 -12.75 0.75
N GLN A 40 -13.44 -11.46 0.52
CA GLN A 40 -14.65 -11.02 -0.17
C GLN A 40 -14.70 -11.56 -1.61
N LEU A 41 -13.58 -11.51 -2.31
CA LEU A 41 -13.46 -12.01 -3.67
C LEU A 41 -13.74 -13.52 -3.75
N GLN A 42 -13.19 -14.30 -2.82
CA GLN A 42 -13.46 -15.73 -2.70
C GLN A 42 -14.94 -16.01 -2.45
N MET A 43 -15.56 -15.28 -1.53
CA MET A 43 -16.99 -15.42 -1.23
C MET A 43 -17.87 -15.12 -2.45
N MET A 44 -17.58 -14.06 -3.20
CA MET A 44 -18.31 -13.73 -4.43
C MET A 44 -18.19 -14.83 -5.49
N TYR A 45 -17.01 -15.45 -5.62
CA TYR A 45 -16.82 -16.59 -6.51
C TYR A 45 -17.59 -17.83 -6.04
N GLU A 46 -17.52 -18.17 -4.75
CA GLU A 46 -18.22 -19.32 -4.17
C GLU A 46 -19.75 -19.20 -4.25
N LEU A 47 -20.29 -17.98 -4.14
CA LEU A 47 -21.72 -17.70 -4.32
C LEU A 47 -22.15 -17.65 -5.80
N GLY A 48 -21.19 -17.69 -6.73
CA GLY A 48 -21.46 -17.60 -8.17
C GLY A 48 -21.75 -16.19 -8.67
N ASP A 49 -21.48 -15.16 -7.88
CA ASP A 49 -21.68 -13.75 -8.24
C ASP A 49 -20.71 -13.30 -9.35
N ILE A 50 -19.54 -13.94 -9.43
CA ILE A 50 -18.53 -13.68 -10.46
C ILE A 50 -18.03 -14.99 -11.11
N PRO A 51 -17.69 -14.96 -12.41
CA PRO A 51 -17.11 -16.13 -13.08
C PRO A 51 -15.66 -16.35 -12.67
N GLU A 52 -15.19 -17.61 -12.72
CA GLU A 52 -13.83 -18.04 -12.36
C GLU A 52 -12.73 -17.19 -13.03
N LYS A 53 -12.93 -16.80 -14.30
CA LYS A 53 -11.98 -15.95 -15.02
C LYS A 53 -11.79 -14.58 -14.36
N VAL A 54 -12.88 -13.96 -13.90
CA VAL A 54 -12.83 -12.65 -13.21
C VAL A 54 -12.21 -12.82 -11.84
N PHE A 55 -12.60 -13.87 -11.11
CA PHE A 55 -12.00 -14.23 -9.83
C PHE A 55 -10.47 -14.34 -9.94
N LYS A 56 -9.96 -15.19 -10.84
CA LYS A 56 -8.52 -15.42 -10.99
C LYS A 56 -7.73 -14.15 -11.35
N GLN A 57 -8.27 -13.32 -12.24
CA GLN A 57 -7.62 -12.07 -12.62
C GLN A 57 -7.49 -11.10 -11.44
N GLN A 58 -8.54 -10.98 -10.63
CA GLN A 58 -8.54 -10.09 -9.47
C GLN A 58 -7.75 -10.67 -8.29
N GLU A 59 -7.76 -12.00 -8.13
CA GLU A 59 -6.99 -12.71 -7.12
C GLU A 59 -5.49 -12.51 -7.35
N GLU A 60 -5.01 -12.71 -8.58
CA GLU A 60 -3.61 -12.52 -8.95
C GLU A 60 -3.13 -11.09 -8.64
N GLU A 61 -3.95 -10.07 -8.96
CA GLU A 61 -3.63 -8.68 -8.65
C GLU A 61 -3.52 -8.43 -7.13
N LEU A 62 -4.45 -8.98 -6.34
CA LEU A 62 -4.45 -8.81 -4.89
C LEU A 62 -3.28 -9.56 -4.23
N ILE A 63 -2.90 -10.74 -4.74
CA ILE A 63 -1.75 -11.51 -4.25
C ILE A 63 -0.43 -10.76 -4.51
N ILE A 64 -0.24 -10.20 -5.71
CA ILE A 64 0.96 -9.41 -6.02
C ILE A 64 1.09 -8.20 -5.07
N ARG A 65 -0.04 -7.54 -4.78
CA ARG A 65 -0.08 -6.43 -3.80
C ARG A 65 0.26 -6.91 -2.40
N TYR A 66 -0.28 -8.05 -1.97
CA TYR A 66 -0.01 -8.65 -0.66
C TYR A 66 1.48 -8.98 -0.49
N GLU A 67 2.10 -9.63 -1.47
CA GLU A 67 3.52 -9.97 -1.44
C GLU A 67 4.40 -8.73 -1.35
N THR A 68 4.05 -7.69 -2.11
CA THR A 68 4.77 -6.40 -2.08
C THR A 68 4.65 -5.75 -0.71
N ALA A 69 3.44 -5.70 -0.15
CA ALA A 69 3.19 -5.18 1.19
C ALA A 69 3.98 -5.94 2.25
N LYS A 70 4.00 -7.28 2.18
CA LYS A 70 4.75 -8.14 3.11
C LYS A 70 6.25 -7.91 3.02
N ARG A 71 6.80 -7.76 1.82
CA ARG A 71 8.22 -7.46 1.64
C ARG A 71 8.59 -6.12 2.26
N LEU A 72 7.79 -5.08 2.00
CA LEU A 72 8.02 -3.74 2.56
C LEU A 72 7.93 -3.74 4.09
N GLU A 73 6.97 -4.47 4.67
CA GLU A 73 6.90 -4.69 6.11
C GLU A 73 8.23 -5.30 6.61
N MET A 74 8.65 -6.44 6.08
CA MET A 74 9.89 -7.10 6.52
C MET A 74 11.13 -6.19 6.41
N GLU A 75 11.29 -5.46 5.32
CA GLU A 75 12.40 -4.51 5.11
C GLU A 75 12.41 -3.41 6.19
N GLN A 76 11.25 -2.84 6.51
CA GLN A 76 11.11 -1.84 7.58
C GLN A 76 11.47 -2.42 8.96
N TRP A 77 11.03 -3.64 9.25
CA TRP A 77 11.36 -4.33 10.50
C TRP A 77 12.87 -4.59 10.62
N GLU A 78 13.53 -5.02 9.54
CA GLU A 78 14.98 -5.21 9.49
C GLU A 78 15.76 -3.91 9.71
N GLU A 79 15.32 -2.81 9.07
CA GLU A 79 15.93 -1.49 9.29
C GLU A 79 15.79 -1.04 10.75
N MET A 80 14.61 -1.24 11.34
CA MET A 80 14.35 -0.89 12.74
C MET A 80 15.20 -1.71 13.71
N ALA A 81 15.44 -2.99 13.40
CA ALA A 81 16.36 -3.83 14.17
C ALA A 81 17.80 -3.32 14.06
N LYS A 82 18.29 -3.05 12.84
CA LYS A 82 19.66 -2.54 12.60
C LYS A 82 19.94 -1.17 13.24
N ARG A 83 18.92 -0.32 13.43
CA ARG A 83 19.05 0.99 14.09
C ARG A 83 19.10 0.90 15.63
N ARG A 84 18.75 -0.25 16.20
CA ARG A 84 18.71 -0.48 17.66
C ARG A 84 20.01 -1.08 18.22
N ASP A 85 20.87 -1.59 17.35
CA ASP A 85 22.23 -2.09 17.65
C ASP A 85 23.29 -1.00 17.43
#